data_AF-V7BHT3-F1
#
_entry.id   AF-V7BHT3-F1
#
_cell.length_a   1.000
_cell.length_b   1.000
_cell.length_c   1.000
_cell.angle_alpha   90.00
_cell.angle_beta   90.00
_cell.angle_gamma   90.00
#
_symmetry.space_group_name_H-M   'P 1'
#
loop_
_entity.id
_entity.type
_entity.pdbx_description
1 polymer ?
#
loop_
_entity_poly.entity_id
_entity_poly.type
_entity_poly.pdbx_seq_one_letter_code
_entity_poly.pdbx_strand_id
1 'polypeptide(L)'
;MSLFLNIYCRDQFIDYWIRGNMLAMDLTTQIYTILKQPYRTYLAQDDFKPVLRELLSTHPGLEFLQSTPEFQERYAETVIHRIFYYMNRSGNGRLTLRELKRGNLIDAMLHVDEEEDINKVLRYFSYEHFYVIYCKFWELDTDHDFFIDRENLIKYGNHSLTYRIVDRIFSQVPRKFTSKVEGKMNYEDFVYFILAEEDKSAEPGLEYWYSSYTS
;
A
#
# COMPACT_ATOMS: atom_id res chain seq x y z
N MET A 1 18.27 21.53 -10.11
CA MET A 1 17.54 21.99 -8.91
C MET A 1 17.76 20.93 -7.84
N SER A 2 18.63 21.26 -6.88
CA SER A 2 19.35 20.33 -6.00
C SER A 2 18.53 19.99 -4.77
N LEU A 3 18.10 18.74 -4.65
CA LEU A 3 17.64 18.11 -3.40
C LEU A 3 18.05 16.64 -3.50
N PHE A 4 18.52 16.05 -2.39
CA PHE A 4 19.08 14.69 -2.23
C PHE A 4 20.60 14.53 -2.33
N LEU A 5 21.34 15.32 -1.54
CA LEU A 5 22.60 14.89 -0.92
C LEU A 5 22.80 15.70 0.38
N ASN A 6 21.85 15.61 1.31
CA ASN A 6 22.15 15.97 2.69
C ASN A 6 22.93 14.80 3.30
N ILE A 7 24.25 14.86 3.16
CA ILE A 7 25.15 14.07 3.99
C ILE A 7 24.95 14.61 5.41
N TYR A 8 24.16 13.90 6.23
CA TYR A 8 24.06 14.23 7.64
C TYR A 8 25.44 14.03 8.27
N CYS A 9 25.95 15.05 8.94
CA CYS A 9 27.19 14.90 9.70
C CYS A 9 26.95 13.91 10.85
N ARG A 10 27.96 13.11 11.20
CA ARG A 10 27.94 12.18 12.33
C ARG A 10 27.33 12.81 13.59
N ASP A 11 27.68 14.06 13.86
CA ASP A 11 27.20 14.77 15.04
C ASP A 11 25.71 15.07 14.99
N GLN A 12 25.15 15.39 13.82
CA GLN A 12 23.71 15.59 13.64
C GLN A 12 22.91 14.30 13.82
N PHE A 13 23.45 13.18 13.32
CA PHE A 13 22.85 11.87 13.53
C PHE A 13 22.86 11.49 15.02
N ILE A 14 24.01 11.63 15.68
CA ILE A 14 24.16 11.35 17.11
C ILE A 14 23.23 12.25 17.93
N ASP A 15 23.16 13.55 17.62
CA ASP A 15 22.29 14.49 18.34
C ASP A 15 20.81 14.12 18.21
N TYR A 16 20.35 13.77 17.00
CA TYR A 16 18.99 13.27 16.77
C TYR A 16 18.72 11.99 17.57
N TRP A 17 19.64 11.03 17.52
CA TRP A 17 19.46 9.70 18.12
C TRP A 17 19.49 9.74 19.65
N ILE A 18 20.37 10.57 20.23
CA ILE A 18 20.52 10.73 21.68
C ILE A 18 19.45 11.68 22.24
N ARG A 19 19.27 12.89 21.68
CA ARG A 19 18.27 13.85 22.21
C ARG A 19 16.84 13.40 21.98
N GLY A 20 16.59 12.65 20.91
CA GLY A 20 15.29 12.03 20.64
C GLY A 20 14.97 10.82 21.52
N ASN A 21 15.89 10.40 22.39
CA ASN A 21 15.79 9.19 23.21
C ASN A 21 15.48 7.92 22.37
N MET A 22 15.94 7.90 21.11
CA MET A 22 15.62 6.82 20.16
C MET A 22 16.16 5.48 20.64
N LEU A 23 17.33 5.49 21.30
CA LEU A 23 17.98 4.30 21.86
C LEU A 23 17.17 3.55 22.91
N ALA A 24 16.25 4.24 23.61
CA ALA A 24 15.42 3.61 24.63
C ALA A 24 14.08 3.09 24.09
N MET A 25 13.73 3.40 22.84
CA MET A 25 12.48 3.02 22.22
C MET A 25 12.58 1.63 21.58
N ASP A 26 11.47 0.89 21.56
CA ASP A 26 11.36 -0.32 20.74
C ASP A 26 11.46 0.02 19.23
N LEU A 27 11.90 -0.96 18.43
CA LEU A 27 12.15 -0.79 17.00
C LEU A 27 10.92 -0.23 16.25
N THR A 28 9.72 -0.70 16.58
CA THR A 28 8.49 -0.21 15.97
C THR A 28 8.28 1.29 16.23
N THR A 29 8.52 1.74 17.45
CA THR A 29 8.42 3.15 17.83
C THR A 29 9.52 4.00 17.19
N GLN A 30 10.73 3.45 17.04
CA GLN A 30 11.82 4.11 16.32
C GLN A 30 11.43 4.33 14.85
N ILE A 31 11.06 3.27 14.13
CA ILE A 31 10.67 3.35 12.71
C ILE A 31 9.49 4.31 12.53
N TYR A 32 8.46 4.20 13.38
CA TYR A 32 7.34 5.14 13.36
C TYR A 32 7.79 6.60 13.50
N THR A 33 8.70 6.87 14.44
CA THR A 33 9.20 8.24 14.70
C THR A 33 10.05 8.77 13.55
N ILE A 34 10.82 7.90 12.89
CA ILE A 34 11.66 8.25 11.74
C ILE A 34 10.81 8.58 10.50
N LEU A 35 9.80 7.77 10.20
CA LEU A 35 8.98 7.94 8.99
C LEU A 35 7.97 9.08 9.12
N LYS A 36 7.44 9.30 10.33
CA LYS A 36 6.35 10.24 10.57
C LYS A 36 6.82 11.69 10.46
N GLN A 37 6.07 12.49 9.70
CA GLN A 37 6.27 13.94 9.68
C GLN A 37 6.22 14.56 11.10
N PRO A 38 7.06 15.55 11.43
CA PRO A 38 7.18 16.09 12.78
C PRO A 38 5.85 16.53 13.41
N TYR A 39 4.97 17.13 12.60
CA TYR A 39 3.70 17.72 13.04
C TYR A 39 2.51 16.74 13.04
N ARG A 40 2.71 15.48 12.66
CA ARG A 40 1.64 14.46 12.61
C ARG A 40 1.73 13.52 13.80
N THR A 41 0.63 12.85 14.11
CA THR A 41 0.55 11.74 15.08
C THR A 41 0.12 10.44 14.39
N TYR A 42 0.41 10.32 13.09
CA TYR A 42 0.10 9.19 12.23
C TYR A 42 1.03 9.19 11.02
N LEU A 43 1.22 8.03 10.40
CA LEU A 43 1.86 7.86 9.10
C LEU A 43 0.79 7.96 8.01
N ALA A 44 1.08 8.76 6.98
CA ALA A 44 0.33 8.80 5.73
C ALA A 44 1.03 7.94 4.67
N GLN A 45 0.34 7.65 3.57
CA GLN A 45 0.88 6.87 2.45
C GLN A 45 2.23 7.42 1.94
N ASP A 46 2.32 8.74 1.76
CA ASP A 46 3.55 9.41 1.29
C ASP A 46 4.78 9.20 2.19
N ASP A 47 4.56 8.94 3.49
CA ASP A 47 5.64 8.77 4.46
C ASP A 47 6.43 7.47 4.22
N PHE A 48 5.87 6.52 3.45
CA PHE A 48 6.53 5.27 3.05
C PHE A 48 7.34 5.38 1.75
N LYS A 49 7.14 6.44 0.96
CA LYS A 49 7.84 6.60 -0.34
C LYS A 49 9.37 6.57 -0.21
N PRO A 50 10.02 7.21 0.78
CA PRO A 50 11.47 7.13 0.92
C PRO A 50 11.98 5.71 1.15
N VAL A 51 11.27 4.92 1.98
CA VAL A 51 11.64 3.52 2.27
C VAL A 51 11.53 2.66 1.01
N LEU A 52 10.45 2.81 0.24
CA LEU A 52 10.27 2.03 -0.98
C LEU A 52 11.22 2.41 -2.10
N ARG A 53 11.64 3.69 -2.16
CA ARG A 53 12.71 4.09 -3.09
C ARG A 53 14.02 3.41 -2.76
N GLU A 54 14.39 3.36 -1.48
CA GLU A 54 15.61 2.66 -1.05
C GLU A 54 15.50 1.15 -1.29
N LEU A 55 14.33 0.57 -1.01
CA LEU A 55 14.09 -0.85 -1.31
C LEU A 55 14.29 -1.15 -2.80
N LEU A 56 13.70 -0.35 -3.69
CA LEU A 56 13.79 -0.52 -5.14
C LEU A 56 15.22 -0.29 -5.67
N SER A 57 16.02 0.55 -5.03
CA SER A 57 17.40 0.80 -5.44
C SER A 57 18.39 -0.25 -4.95
N THR A 58 18.10 -0.95 -3.84
CA THR A 58 19.07 -1.80 -3.14
C THR A 58 18.75 -3.29 -3.13
N HIS A 59 17.47 -3.68 -3.21
CA HIS A 59 17.09 -5.07 -3.03
C HIS A 59 17.38 -5.92 -4.28
N PRO A 60 18.15 -7.02 -4.17
CA PRO A 60 18.54 -7.83 -5.33
C PRO A 60 17.34 -8.43 -6.07
N GLY A 61 16.33 -8.90 -5.33
CA GLY A 61 15.08 -9.40 -5.89
C GLY A 61 14.22 -8.39 -6.66
N LEU A 62 14.63 -7.11 -6.74
CA LEU A 62 13.95 -6.05 -7.50
C LEU A 62 14.86 -5.39 -8.54
N GLU A 63 16.10 -5.85 -8.72
CA GLU A 63 17.08 -5.25 -9.63
C GLU A 63 16.55 -5.13 -11.07
N PHE A 64 15.77 -6.12 -11.52
CA PHE A 64 15.19 -6.12 -12.87
C PHE A 64 14.23 -4.94 -13.12
N LEU A 65 13.64 -4.34 -12.07
CA LEU A 65 12.77 -3.16 -12.19
C LEU A 65 13.55 -1.87 -12.39
N GLN A 66 14.87 -1.84 -12.18
CA GLN A 66 15.67 -0.61 -12.30
C GLN A 66 15.56 0.04 -13.68
N SER A 67 15.32 -0.76 -14.72
CA SER A 67 15.15 -0.31 -16.10
C SER A 67 13.75 0.20 -16.46
N THR A 68 12.76 0.06 -15.56
CA THR A 68 11.33 0.34 -15.84
C THR A 68 10.71 1.26 -14.77
N PRO A 69 10.95 2.59 -14.86
CA PRO A 69 10.50 3.55 -13.84
C PRO A 69 8.99 3.53 -13.56
N GLU A 70 8.18 3.35 -14.61
CA GLU A 70 6.72 3.27 -14.48
C GLU A 70 6.30 2.08 -13.60
N PHE A 71 6.93 0.91 -13.78
CA PHE A 71 6.66 -0.27 -12.96
C PHE A 71 7.19 -0.13 -11.54
N GLN A 72 8.30 0.58 -11.33
CA GLN A 72 8.78 0.90 -9.98
C GLN A 72 7.75 1.73 -9.20
N GLU A 73 7.19 2.76 -9.84
CA GLU A 73 6.15 3.60 -9.23
C GLU A 73 4.91 2.78 -8.90
N ARG A 74 4.42 1.96 -9.83
CA ARG A 74 3.24 1.10 -9.62
C ARG A 74 3.46 0.03 -8.55
N TYR A 75 4.64 -0.58 -8.52
CA TYR A 75 5.00 -1.51 -7.45
C TYR A 75 4.98 -0.81 -6.10
N ALA A 76 5.65 0.34 -5.97
CA ALA A 76 5.70 1.08 -4.72
C ALA A 76 4.30 1.51 -4.24
N GLU A 77 3.47 2.05 -5.13
CA GLU A 77 2.07 2.39 -4.82
C GLU A 77 1.29 1.16 -4.32
N THR A 78 1.45 0.02 -5.00
CA THR A 78 0.75 -1.22 -4.62
C THR A 78 1.17 -1.72 -3.26
N VAL A 79 2.47 -1.70 -2.95
CA VAL A 79 2.98 -2.06 -1.61
C VAL A 79 2.36 -1.14 -0.55
N ILE A 80 2.31 0.18 -0.78
CA ILE A 80 1.68 1.13 0.15
C ILE A 80 0.19 0.83 0.34
N HIS A 81 -0.55 0.63 -0.75
CA HIS A 81 -1.97 0.31 -0.68
C HIS A 81 -2.22 -0.98 0.11
N ARG A 82 -1.41 -2.03 -0.11
CA ARG A 82 -1.46 -3.28 0.66
C ARG A 82 -1.15 -3.05 2.13
N ILE A 83 -0.15 -2.22 2.46
CA ILE A 83 0.16 -1.86 3.86
C ILE A 83 -1.08 -1.24 4.51
N PHE A 84 -1.68 -0.23 3.89
CA PHE A 84 -2.84 0.46 4.47
C PHE A 84 -4.06 -0.45 4.55
N TYR A 85 -4.30 -1.30 3.55
CA TYR A 85 -5.40 -2.26 3.54
C TYR A 85 -5.39 -3.18 4.77
N TYR A 86 -4.24 -3.76 5.13
CA TYR A 86 -4.16 -4.67 6.27
C TYR A 86 -3.90 -3.97 7.62
N MET A 87 -3.22 -2.81 7.62
CA MET A 87 -2.74 -2.19 8.87
C MET A 87 -3.67 -1.08 9.38
N ASN A 88 -4.24 -0.25 8.50
CA ASN A 88 -5.05 0.90 8.89
C ASN A 88 -6.52 0.52 9.06
N ARG A 89 -6.82 -0.23 10.12
CA ARG A 89 -8.18 -0.72 10.45
C ARG A 89 -9.22 0.38 10.58
N SER A 90 -8.82 1.60 10.95
CA SER A 90 -9.76 2.72 11.00
C SER A 90 -10.20 3.25 9.63
N GLY A 91 -9.57 2.80 8.53
CA GLY A 91 -9.95 3.13 7.16
C GLY A 91 -9.85 4.62 6.81
N ASN A 92 -9.12 5.40 7.61
CA ASN A 92 -9.07 6.87 7.52
C ASN A 92 -7.79 7.41 6.84
N GLY A 93 -6.93 6.52 6.33
CA GLY A 93 -5.66 6.86 5.71
C GLY A 93 -4.59 7.35 6.69
N ARG A 94 -4.77 7.10 8.01
CA ARG A 94 -3.89 7.57 9.09
C ARG A 94 -3.43 6.39 9.93
N LEU A 95 -2.29 5.81 9.58
CA LEU A 95 -1.73 4.68 10.30
C LEU A 95 -1.10 5.14 11.62
N THR A 96 -1.70 4.76 12.74
CA THR A 96 -1.26 5.15 14.09
C THR A 96 -0.16 4.23 14.63
N LEU A 97 0.61 4.69 15.61
CA LEU A 97 1.60 3.85 16.31
C LEU A 97 0.95 2.60 16.92
N ARG A 98 -0.29 2.72 17.42
CA ARG A 98 -1.04 1.60 18.00
C ARG A 98 -1.39 0.55 16.95
N GLU A 99 -1.82 0.96 15.76
CA GLU A 99 -2.06 0.04 14.65
C GLU A 99 -0.76 -0.63 14.21
N LEU A 100 0.32 0.15 14.08
CA LEU A 100 1.64 -0.37 13.70
C LEU A 100 2.16 -1.42 14.68
N LYS A 101 2.09 -1.15 16.00
CA LYS A 101 2.50 -2.11 17.06
C LYS A 101 1.65 -3.38 17.13
N ARG A 102 0.44 -3.37 16.58
CA ARG A 102 -0.47 -4.52 16.60
C ARG A 102 -0.44 -5.34 15.31
N GLY A 103 0.10 -4.78 14.24
CA GLY A 103 0.23 -5.48 12.98
C GLY A 103 1.62 -6.11 12.82
N ASN A 104 1.98 -6.43 11.59
CA ASN A 104 3.15 -7.24 11.28
C ASN A 104 4.07 -6.58 10.23
N LEU A 105 3.92 -5.27 10.02
CA LEU A 105 4.71 -4.54 9.03
C LEU A 105 6.20 -4.54 9.36
N ILE A 106 6.57 -4.35 10.63
CA ILE A 106 7.98 -4.31 11.04
C ILE A 106 8.64 -5.68 10.81
N ASP A 107 7.95 -6.77 11.19
CA ASP A 107 8.44 -8.12 10.92
C ASP A 107 8.60 -8.39 9.42
N ALA A 108 7.66 -7.89 8.60
CA ALA A 108 7.75 -8.00 7.14
C ALA A 108 8.94 -7.20 6.58
N MET A 109 9.21 -5.99 7.08
CA MET A 109 10.37 -5.19 6.69
C MET A 109 11.68 -5.88 7.05
N LEU A 110 11.79 -6.45 8.26
CA LEU A 110 12.98 -7.22 8.65
C LEU A 110 13.17 -8.46 7.78
N HIS A 111 12.08 -9.13 7.39
CA HIS A 111 12.16 -10.27 6.49
C HIS A 111 12.65 -9.88 5.08
N VAL A 112 12.27 -8.69 4.59
CA VAL A 112 12.82 -8.13 3.33
C VAL A 112 14.33 -7.92 3.42
N ASP A 113 14.85 -7.47 4.57
CA ASP A 113 16.30 -7.25 4.73
C ASP A 113 17.11 -8.57 4.69
N GLU A 114 16.48 -9.71 5.02
CA GLU A 114 17.14 -11.02 5.10
C GLU A 114 16.93 -11.92 3.87
N GLU A 115 15.83 -11.73 3.12
CA GLU A 115 15.43 -12.63 2.04
C GLU A 115 15.66 -12.02 0.66
N GLU A 116 16.61 -12.58 -0.08
CA GLU A 116 16.98 -12.09 -1.42
C GLU A 116 15.86 -12.27 -2.46
N ASP A 117 15.00 -13.29 -2.31
CA ASP A 117 13.83 -13.50 -3.16
C ASP A 117 12.60 -12.76 -2.61
N ILE A 118 12.36 -11.57 -3.14
CA ILE A 118 11.25 -10.69 -2.73
C ILE A 118 9.88 -11.38 -2.79
N ASN A 119 9.70 -12.41 -3.63
CA ASN A 119 8.42 -13.11 -3.76
C ASN A 119 8.11 -14.03 -2.59
N LYS A 120 9.11 -14.44 -1.80
CA LYS A 120 8.88 -15.16 -0.54
C LYS A 120 8.39 -14.23 0.57
N VAL A 121 8.59 -12.92 0.44
CA VAL A 121 8.00 -11.92 1.34
C VAL A 121 6.56 -11.61 0.91
N LEU A 122 5.67 -12.57 1.12
CA LEU A 122 4.28 -12.51 0.67
C LEU A 122 3.51 -11.32 1.23
N ARG A 123 3.83 -10.91 2.47
CA ARG A 123 3.23 -9.76 3.15
C ARG A 123 3.77 -8.48 2.53
N TYR A 124 2.88 -7.72 1.91
CA TYR A 124 3.12 -6.39 1.33
C TYR A 124 4.06 -6.33 0.13
N PHE A 125 5.21 -7.02 0.16
CA PHE A 125 6.34 -6.76 -0.73
C PHE A 125 6.47 -7.70 -1.93
N SER A 126 5.84 -8.87 -1.95
CA SER A 126 5.91 -9.79 -3.10
C SER A 126 5.59 -9.10 -4.44
N TYR A 127 6.54 -9.20 -5.38
CA TYR A 127 6.41 -8.67 -6.71
C TYR A 127 5.38 -9.43 -7.54
N GLU A 128 5.32 -10.76 -7.41
CA GLU A 128 4.31 -11.59 -8.06
C GLU A 128 2.89 -11.16 -7.68
N HIS A 129 2.64 -10.87 -6.39
CA HIS A 129 1.35 -10.33 -5.97
C HIS A 129 1.04 -8.98 -6.60
N PHE A 130 2.01 -8.07 -6.66
CA PHE A 130 1.86 -6.81 -7.38
C PHE A 130 1.51 -7.04 -8.85
N TYR A 131 2.26 -7.92 -9.53
CA TYR A 131 2.11 -8.16 -10.95
C TYR A 131 0.71 -8.70 -11.30
N VAL A 132 0.20 -9.66 -10.51
CA VAL A 132 -1.16 -10.20 -10.69
C VAL A 132 -2.21 -9.10 -10.52
N ILE A 133 -2.09 -8.27 -9.47
CA ILE A 133 -3.02 -7.16 -9.23
C ILE A 133 -2.99 -6.16 -10.40
N TYR A 134 -1.79 -5.77 -10.83
CA TYR A 134 -1.61 -4.81 -11.91
C TYR A 134 -2.12 -5.34 -13.25
N CYS A 135 -1.84 -6.59 -13.60
CA CYS A 135 -2.37 -7.23 -14.81
C CYS A 135 -3.90 -7.24 -14.84
N LYS A 136 -4.55 -7.62 -13.74
CA LYS A 136 -6.01 -7.62 -13.67
C LYS A 136 -6.62 -6.23 -13.80
N PHE A 137 -5.95 -5.19 -13.28
CA PHE A 137 -6.36 -3.82 -13.52
C PHE A 137 -6.23 -3.45 -15.00
N TRP A 138 -5.05 -3.72 -15.58
CA TRP A 138 -4.73 -3.40 -16.96
C TRP A 138 -5.66 -4.09 -17.98
N GLU A 139 -6.08 -5.32 -17.69
CA GLU A 139 -7.06 -6.06 -18.49
C GLU A 139 -8.45 -5.39 -18.52
N LEU A 140 -8.82 -4.67 -17.47
CA LEU A 140 -10.11 -3.97 -17.39
C LEU A 140 -10.05 -2.54 -17.96
N ASP A 141 -8.93 -1.84 -17.75
CA ASP A 141 -8.64 -0.46 -18.23
C ASP A 141 -8.22 -0.47 -19.70
N THR A 142 -9.20 -0.70 -20.59
CA THR A 142 -8.96 -0.88 -22.03
C THR A 142 -8.58 0.40 -22.78
N ASP A 143 -8.96 1.57 -22.26
CA ASP A 143 -8.62 2.89 -22.82
C ASP A 143 -7.38 3.50 -22.17
N HIS A 144 -6.80 2.82 -21.16
CA HIS A 144 -5.55 3.18 -20.51
C HIS A 144 -5.58 4.58 -19.89
N ASP A 145 -6.75 4.99 -19.39
CA ASP A 145 -6.92 6.27 -18.70
C ASP A 145 -6.63 6.17 -17.20
N PHE A 146 -6.27 4.97 -16.74
CA PHE A 146 -5.95 4.63 -15.36
C PHE A 146 -7.13 4.71 -14.40
N PHE A 147 -8.33 4.54 -14.93
CA PHE A 147 -9.57 4.40 -14.17
C PHE A 147 -10.39 3.20 -14.65
N ILE A 148 -11.20 2.68 -13.74
CA ILE A 148 -12.17 1.61 -14.00
C ILE A 148 -13.55 2.19 -13.78
N ASP A 149 -14.39 2.17 -14.82
CA ASP A 149 -15.80 2.45 -14.70
C ASP A 149 -16.62 1.17 -14.44
N ARG A 150 -17.94 1.34 -14.35
CA ARG A 150 -18.87 0.25 -14.08
C ARG A 150 -18.84 -0.80 -15.19
N GLU A 151 -18.79 -0.37 -16.43
CA GLU A 151 -18.76 -1.21 -17.64
C GLU A 151 -17.46 -2.00 -17.75
N ASN A 152 -16.34 -1.44 -17.29
CA ASN A 152 -15.08 -2.16 -17.11
C ASN A 152 -15.25 -3.24 -16.04
N LEU A 153 -15.66 -2.89 -14.81
CA LEU A 153 -15.67 -3.83 -13.68
C LEU A 153 -16.63 -5.01 -13.85
N ILE A 154 -17.74 -4.85 -14.58
CA ILE A 154 -18.68 -5.95 -14.90
C ILE A 154 -17.98 -7.11 -15.64
N LYS A 155 -16.89 -6.85 -16.35
CA LYS A 155 -16.12 -7.86 -17.09
C LYS A 155 -15.15 -8.65 -16.20
N TYR A 156 -14.91 -8.20 -14.97
CA TYR A 156 -13.98 -8.85 -14.05
C TYR A 156 -14.32 -10.34 -13.85
N GLY A 157 -13.29 -11.18 -13.91
CA GLY A 157 -13.39 -12.62 -13.66
C GLY A 157 -14.35 -13.36 -14.59
N ASN A 158 -14.45 -12.96 -15.87
CA ASN A 158 -15.44 -13.47 -16.83
C ASN A 158 -16.89 -13.26 -16.35
N HIS A 159 -17.21 -12.04 -15.91
CA HIS A 159 -18.52 -11.68 -15.36
C HIS A 159 -18.87 -12.46 -14.07
N SER A 160 -17.88 -12.70 -13.21
CA SER A 160 -18.10 -13.38 -11.92
C SER A 160 -18.91 -12.54 -10.92
N LEU A 161 -18.86 -11.21 -11.06
CA LEU A 161 -19.62 -10.28 -10.24
C LEU A 161 -21.03 -10.08 -10.79
N THR A 162 -22.03 -10.10 -9.91
CA THR A 162 -23.40 -9.74 -10.28
C THR A 162 -23.52 -8.23 -10.50
N TYR A 163 -24.42 -7.81 -11.40
CA TYR A 163 -24.72 -6.38 -11.63
C TYR A 163 -25.03 -5.62 -10.35
N ARG A 164 -25.81 -6.22 -9.44
CA ARG A 164 -26.17 -5.62 -8.15
C ARG A 164 -24.95 -5.35 -7.26
N ILE A 165 -23.95 -6.23 -7.29
CA ILE A 165 -22.70 -6.03 -6.54
C ILE A 165 -21.89 -4.89 -7.15
N VAL A 166 -21.75 -4.86 -8.47
CA VAL A 166 -21.05 -3.77 -9.15
C VAL A 166 -21.73 -2.42 -8.85
N ASP A 167 -23.06 -2.35 -8.92
CA ASP A 167 -23.82 -1.12 -8.60
C ASP A 167 -23.52 -0.62 -7.19
N ARG A 168 -23.38 -1.53 -6.22
CA ARG A 168 -23.07 -1.16 -4.83
C ARG A 168 -21.64 -0.69 -4.64
N ILE A 169 -20.69 -1.32 -5.33
CA ILE A 169 -19.29 -0.89 -5.35
C ILE A 169 -19.20 0.54 -5.89
N PHE A 170 -19.83 0.84 -7.03
CA PHE A 170 -19.82 2.18 -7.63
C PHE A 170 -20.72 3.18 -6.89
N SER A 171 -21.71 2.72 -6.13
CA SER A 171 -22.42 3.53 -5.13
C SER A 171 -21.59 3.80 -3.88
N GLN A 172 -20.35 3.28 -3.81
CA GLN A 172 -19.41 3.46 -2.70
C GLN A 172 -20.02 3.08 -1.35
N VAL A 173 -20.79 1.98 -1.34
CA VAL A 173 -21.35 1.36 -0.14
C VAL A 173 -20.26 0.64 0.67
N PRO A 174 -19.40 -0.19 0.06
CA PRO A 174 -18.40 -0.96 0.82
C PRO A 174 -17.30 -0.06 1.38
N ARG A 175 -16.90 0.94 0.59
CA ARG A 175 -15.84 1.90 0.90
C ARG A 175 -16.04 3.14 0.04
N LYS A 176 -15.71 4.31 0.59
CA LYS A 176 -15.61 5.55 -0.19
C LYS A 176 -14.39 5.50 -1.09
N PHE A 177 -14.58 5.85 -2.35
CA PHE A 177 -13.48 5.92 -3.31
C PHE A 177 -12.55 7.08 -2.96
N THR A 178 -11.24 6.87 -3.13
CA THR A 178 -10.26 7.94 -3.05
C THR A 178 -10.20 8.72 -4.35
N SER A 179 -10.61 8.10 -5.46
CA SER A 179 -10.81 8.72 -6.77
C SER A 179 -11.59 10.04 -6.66
N LYS A 180 -11.11 11.04 -7.39
CA LYS A 180 -11.75 12.36 -7.51
C LYS A 180 -12.60 12.49 -8.76
N VAL A 181 -12.66 11.43 -9.58
CA VAL A 181 -13.43 11.38 -10.81
C VAL A 181 -14.73 10.65 -10.53
N GLU A 182 -15.86 11.32 -10.76
CA GLU A 182 -17.18 10.77 -10.49
C GLU A 182 -17.43 9.50 -11.33
N GLY A 183 -18.01 8.48 -10.70
CA GLY A 183 -18.32 7.21 -11.35
C GLY A 183 -17.09 6.36 -11.72
N LYS A 184 -15.88 6.78 -11.36
CA LYS A 184 -14.64 6.10 -11.72
C LYS A 184 -13.85 5.67 -10.49
N MET A 185 -13.44 4.41 -10.48
CA MET A 185 -12.53 3.80 -9.51
C MET A 185 -11.09 4.04 -9.98
N ASN A 186 -10.22 4.58 -9.12
CA ASN A 186 -8.79 4.68 -9.44
C ASN A 186 -8.06 3.36 -9.09
N TYR A 187 -6.76 3.30 -9.35
CA TYR A 187 -5.97 2.11 -9.03
C TYR A 187 -5.95 1.75 -7.54
N GLU A 188 -5.87 2.72 -6.62
CA GLU A 188 -5.95 2.46 -5.18
C GLU A 188 -7.27 1.76 -4.81
N ASP A 189 -8.38 2.31 -5.27
CA ASP A 189 -9.71 1.78 -5.03
C ASP A 189 -9.87 0.37 -5.59
N PHE A 190 -9.26 0.10 -6.75
CA PHE A 190 -9.19 -1.24 -7.33
C PHE A 190 -8.36 -2.21 -6.49
N VAL A 191 -7.19 -1.79 -5.97
CA VAL A 191 -6.36 -2.62 -5.07
C VAL A 191 -7.16 -3.04 -3.83
N TYR A 192 -7.97 -2.15 -3.26
CA TYR A 192 -8.84 -2.51 -2.13
C TYR A 192 -9.92 -3.52 -2.55
N PHE A 193 -10.56 -3.31 -3.70
CA PHE A 193 -11.56 -4.23 -4.23
C PHE A 193 -10.97 -5.63 -4.44
N ILE A 194 -9.85 -5.75 -5.14
CA ILE A 194 -9.28 -7.05 -5.50
C ILE A 194 -8.75 -7.80 -4.28
N LEU A 195 -8.12 -7.11 -3.32
CA LEU A 195 -7.69 -7.75 -2.07
C LEU A 195 -8.87 -8.28 -1.25
N ALA A 196 -9.99 -7.54 -1.22
CA ALA A 196 -11.20 -7.99 -0.57
C ALA A 196 -11.84 -9.18 -1.32
N GLU A 197 -11.75 -9.19 -2.65
CA GLU A 197 -12.29 -10.27 -3.48
C GLU A 197 -11.47 -11.56 -3.38
N GLU A 198 -10.14 -11.47 -3.33
CA GLU A 198 -9.23 -12.62 -3.26
C GLU A 198 -9.17 -13.26 -1.86
N ASP A 199 -9.18 -12.46 -0.80
CA ASP A 199 -9.24 -12.95 0.58
C ASP A 199 -10.45 -12.40 1.34
N LYS A 200 -11.60 -13.04 1.10
CA LYS A 200 -12.86 -12.74 1.80
C LYS A 200 -12.84 -13.13 3.28
N SER A 201 -11.80 -13.83 3.76
CA SER A 201 -11.69 -14.28 5.15
C SER A 201 -10.94 -13.30 6.05
N ALA A 202 -10.10 -12.45 5.45
CA ALA A 202 -9.44 -11.37 6.16
C ALA A 202 -10.45 -10.34 6.68
N GLU A 203 -10.17 -9.75 7.85
CA GLU A 203 -11.03 -8.75 8.50
C GLU A 203 -11.45 -7.60 7.55
N PRO A 204 -10.54 -6.97 6.76
CA PRO A 204 -10.94 -5.92 5.83
C PRO A 204 -11.83 -6.42 4.67
N GLY A 205 -11.61 -7.66 4.21
CA GLY A 205 -12.41 -8.29 3.17
C GLY A 205 -13.83 -8.60 3.67
N LEU A 206 -13.94 -9.11 4.90
CA LEU A 206 -15.22 -9.33 5.57
C LEU A 206 -16.00 -8.02 5.74
N GLU A 207 -15.36 -6.94 6.21
CA GLU A 207 -16.01 -5.62 6.36
C GLU A 207 -16.50 -5.06 5.02
N TYR A 208 -15.67 -5.17 3.97
CA TYR A 208 -16.01 -4.74 2.62
C TYR A 208 -17.27 -5.46 2.10
N TRP A 209 -17.28 -6.80 2.18
CA TRP A 209 -18.39 -7.59 1.65
C TRP A 209 -19.62 -7.58 2.54
N TYR A 210 -19.48 -7.56 3.86
CA TYR A 210 -20.61 -7.46 4.79
C TYR A 210 -21.45 -6.20 4.53
N SER A 211 -20.78 -5.06 4.34
CA SER A 211 -21.43 -3.79 3.97
C SER A 211 -22.11 -3.88 2.60
N SER A 212 -21.50 -4.64 1.67
CA SER A 212 -22.07 -4.92 0.35
C SER A 212 -23.34 -5.77 0.38
N TYR A 213 -23.62 -6.53 1.43
CA TYR A 213 -24.81 -7.40 1.49
C TYR A 213 -25.93 -6.88 2.39
N THR A 214 -25.62 -6.03 3.36
CA THR A 214 -26.55 -5.72 4.47
C THR A 214 -27.18 -4.33 4.43
N SER A 215 -26.67 -3.41 3.60
CA SER A 215 -27.22 -2.04 3.46
C SER A 215 -28.30 -1.88 2.40
#